data_AF-A0A9Q8QJT9-F1
#
_entry.id   AF-A0A9Q8QJT9-F1
#
_cell.length_a   1.000
_cell.length_b   1.000
_cell.length_c   1.000
_cell.angle_alpha   90.00
_cell.angle_beta   90.00
_cell.angle_gamma   90.00
#
_symmetry.space_group_name_H-M   'P 1'
#
loop_
_entity.id
_entity.type
_entity.pdbx_description
1 polymer ?
#
loop_
_entity_poly.entity_id
_entity_poly.type
_entity_poly.pdbx_seq_one_letter_code
_entity_poly.pdbx_strand_id
1 'polypeptide(L)'
;MGDAPGAEALVNQTSLKYTSTRSIFTFNVVNKVQMTVEFLSPVYPDDLRRQSVTSSYINVSVKSIDGKTHSVQIYSDVSGEWASGDNGAIIQWESASNDVVRYHKFYRQDQQPFTESNEVASWGNWYWATGDLHGVSYQIGSDTDVRSQFLNKGSLTGEIDTNFRAVRDRWPVFGLARDLGFVAGTAKSTLFTIGFAQEDAINFQGKEYNPRSVPSLWRAYFNEKDLVTFFYNDFDYATHYANDLDLRIVTDSEEAVGPHYATITTLAVRQVFGALSFTNTEDSPLVFLKEISSNSDIQTVDVIFPALPIFLYLNPDLIKWTLEPLLENGQHHYPNNWAQHDLGTFPNAVGHPKGDDEPMPLEECGNMVVMMLAYAKRKHDDQYLADNWELLEQWAGYLIQDAKIPANQLSTDDFAGHLANQTNLAIKGIIALKAMSEIANMTGHGEDASNYTKIAREYLDFWKEHGIDRKNNPPRTMLQYDSPGTYGRTTHTHKPAPNPLSLKKRTKKEDVMLTWTVIIRPPVQRLLGQGAGPRLHPAGHL
;
A
#
# COMPACT_ATOMS: atom_id res chain seq x y z
N MET A 1 13.75 -5.38 20.20
CA MET A 1 13.95 -6.74 19.65
C MET A 1 14.83 -7.51 20.62
N GLY A 2 14.38 -8.67 21.09
CA GLY A 2 15.16 -9.59 21.92
C GLY A 2 14.74 -9.64 23.39
N ASP A 3 14.20 -10.78 23.80
CA ASP A 3 14.36 -11.34 25.14
C ASP A 3 14.50 -12.86 24.98
N ALA A 4 15.48 -13.29 24.17
CA ALA A 4 15.78 -14.71 24.01
C ALA A 4 16.29 -15.24 25.36
N PRO A 5 15.63 -16.21 26.00
CA PRO A 5 16.02 -16.69 27.31
C PRO A 5 17.49 -17.15 27.32
N GLY A 6 18.30 -16.55 28.20
CA GLY A 6 19.71 -16.94 28.40
C GLY A 6 20.76 -16.09 27.67
N ALA A 7 20.38 -15.11 26.85
CA ALA A 7 21.34 -14.11 26.35
C ALA A 7 21.55 -13.03 27.42
N GLU A 8 22.78 -12.85 27.91
CA GLU A 8 23.13 -11.67 28.71
C GLU A 8 22.74 -10.39 27.94
N ALA A 9 22.24 -9.36 28.63
CA ALA A 9 21.88 -8.07 28.04
C ALA A 9 23.15 -7.30 27.58
N LEU A 10 23.79 -7.81 26.52
CA LEU A 10 25.05 -7.33 25.96
C LEU A 10 24.85 -6.30 24.84
N VAL A 11 23.59 -6.08 24.43
CA VAL A 11 23.22 -5.28 23.27
C VAL A 11 22.22 -4.21 23.67
N ASN A 12 22.60 -2.94 23.47
CA ASN A 12 21.74 -1.79 23.74
C ASN A 12 21.29 -1.15 22.43
N GLN A 13 19.97 -1.05 22.20
CA GLN A 13 19.43 -0.24 21.11
C GLN A 13 19.66 1.25 21.42
N THR A 14 20.35 1.95 20.53
CA THR A 14 20.74 3.36 20.69
C THR A 14 19.97 4.31 19.78
N SER A 15 19.40 3.80 18.69
CA SER A 15 18.62 4.60 17.73
C SER A 15 17.63 3.74 16.96
N LEU A 16 16.50 4.34 16.59
CA LEU A 16 15.56 3.87 15.58
C LEU A 16 15.25 5.04 14.64
N LYS A 17 15.38 4.81 13.33
CA LYS A 17 14.91 5.72 12.28
C LYS A 17 13.97 4.96 11.36
N TYR A 18 13.01 5.66 10.78
CA TYR A 18 12.11 5.10 9.78
C TYR A 18 11.96 6.06 8.60
N THR A 19 11.62 5.49 7.46
CA THR A 19 11.22 6.17 6.23
C THR A 19 10.02 5.44 5.63
N SER A 20 9.58 5.86 4.43
CA SER A 20 8.50 5.20 3.72
C SER A 20 8.82 3.76 3.34
N THR A 21 10.10 3.41 3.23
CA THR A 21 10.55 2.06 2.82
C THR A 21 11.47 1.38 3.82
N ARG A 22 12.04 2.11 4.81
CA ARG A 22 13.04 1.56 5.75
C ARG A 22 12.70 1.68 7.23
N SER A 23 13.21 0.72 8.00
CA SER A 23 13.35 0.80 9.45
C SER A 23 14.80 0.47 9.80
N ILE A 24 15.50 1.41 10.43
CA ILE A 24 16.95 1.33 10.68
C ILE A 24 17.17 1.38 12.19
N PHE A 25 17.65 0.27 12.74
CA PHE A 25 18.02 0.14 14.14
C PHE A 25 19.53 0.22 14.29
N THR A 26 20.01 0.94 15.31
CA THR A 26 21.43 0.96 15.68
C THR A 26 21.60 0.45 17.09
N PHE A 27 22.52 -0.50 17.26
CA PHE A 27 22.84 -1.16 18.51
C PHE A 27 24.30 -0.93 18.89
N ASN A 28 24.53 -0.68 20.17
CA ASN A 28 25.85 -0.76 20.79
C ASN A 28 25.99 -2.14 21.43
N VAL A 29 27.03 -2.87 21.04
CA VAL A 29 27.35 -4.20 21.59
C VAL A 29 28.56 -4.05 22.50
N VAL A 30 28.32 -4.13 23.81
CA VAL A 30 29.32 -4.06 24.90
C VAL A 30 30.36 -2.94 24.78
N ASN A 31 30.00 -1.79 24.19
CA ASN A 31 30.88 -0.66 23.90
C ASN A 31 32.10 -0.99 23.02
N LYS A 32 32.03 -2.07 22.24
CA LYS A 32 33.13 -2.52 21.34
C LYS A 32 32.78 -2.33 19.88
N VAL A 33 31.58 -2.77 19.48
CA VAL A 33 31.10 -2.68 18.10
C VAL A 33 29.74 -2.00 18.04
N GLN A 34 29.51 -1.26 16.96
CA GLN A 34 28.19 -0.78 16.57
C GLN A 34 27.64 -1.70 15.50
N MET A 35 26.41 -2.20 15.71
CA MET A 35 25.66 -2.98 14.74
C MET A 35 24.48 -2.14 14.25
N THR A 36 24.33 -2.02 12.94
CA THR A 36 23.18 -1.37 12.29
C THR A 36 22.41 -2.42 11.53
N VAL A 37 21.10 -2.54 11.81
CA VAL A 37 20.17 -3.45 11.13
C VAL A 37 19.17 -2.61 10.37
N GLU A 38 19.21 -2.69 9.04
CA GLU A 38 18.29 -2.02 8.12
C GLU A 38 17.31 -3.04 7.54
N PHE A 39 16.03 -2.84 7.81
CA PHE A 39 14.94 -3.51 7.12
C PHE A 39 14.48 -2.62 5.97
N LEU A 40 14.56 -3.11 4.74
CA LEU A 40 14.12 -2.42 3.53
C LEU A 40 13.03 -3.24 2.84
N SER A 41 11.84 -2.65 2.72
CA SER A 41 10.73 -3.16 1.91
C SER A 41 10.50 -2.15 0.79
N PRO A 42 11.10 -2.37 -0.39
CA PRO A 42 11.02 -1.41 -1.49
C PRO A 42 9.58 -1.22 -1.98
N VAL A 43 9.28 0.00 -2.43
CA VAL A 43 8.02 0.34 -3.10
C VAL A 43 8.39 0.93 -4.45
N TYR A 44 7.82 0.39 -5.53
CA TYR A 44 8.10 0.75 -6.91
C TYR A 44 6.81 1.11 -7.65
N PRO A 45 6.24 2.30 -7.43
CA PRO A 45 4.93 2.63 -7.98
C PRO A 45 4.87 2.60 -9.51
N ASP A 46 6.00 2.79 -10.19
CA ASP A 46 6.14 2.89 -11.65
C ASP A 46 6.91 1.72 -12.30
N ASP A 47 7.29 0.68 -11.54
CA ASP A 47 7.96 -0.52 -12.05
C ASP A 47 7.19 -1.78 -11.59
N LEU A 48 6.24 -2.21 -12.42
CA LEU A 48 5.39 -3.38 -12.17
C LEU A 48 6.19 -4.67 -11.94
N ARG A 49 7.29 -4.85 -12.67
CA ARG A 49 8.15 -6.02 -12.54
C ARG A 49 8.69 -6.12 -11.12
N ARG A 50 9.25 -5.04 -10.57
CA ARG A 50 9.79 -5.04 -9.20
C ARG A 50 8.72 -4.96 -8.13
N GLN A 51 7.66 -4.18 -8.35
CA GLN A 51 6.56 -4.04 -7.41
C GLN A 51 5.81 -5.36 -7.18
N SER A 52 5.78 -6.23 -8.19
CA SER A 52 5.16 -7.57 -8.08
C SER A 52 5.95 -8.57 -7.21
N VAL A 53 7.18 -8.24 -6.79
CA VAL A 53 8.02 -9.12 -5.98
C VAL A 53 7.72 -8.92 -4.49
N THR A 54 7.01 -9.86 -3.88
CA THR A 54 6.69 -9.86 -2.44
C THR A 54 7.89 -10.28 -1.61
N SER A 55 8.85 -9.38 -1.40
CA SER A 55 10.07 -9.67 -0.64
C SER A 55 10.64 -8.45 0.08
N SER A 56 11.49 -8.66 1.06
CA SER A 56 12.15 -7.61 1.85
C SER A 56 13.59 -7.98 2.19
N TYR A 57 14.42 -6.96 2.38
CA TYR A 57 15.83 -7.08 2.73
C TYR A 57 16.06 -6.84 4.22
N ILE A 58 17.08 -7.52 4.75
CA ILE A 58 17.67 -7.24 6.05
C ILE A 58 19.18 -7.10 5.85
N ASN A 59 19.66 -5.86 5.86
CA ASN A 59 21.09 -5.57 5.78
C ASN A 59 21.64 -5.33 7.19
N VAL A 60 22.61 -6.14 7.59
CA VAL A 60 23.27 -6.04 8.90
C VAL A 60 24.70 -5.58 8.69
N SER A 61 25.05 -4.42 9.23
CA SER A 61 26.37 -3.80 9.13
C SER A 61 27.01 -3.64 10.51
N VAL A 62 28.29 -4.00 10.64
CA VAL A 62 29.03 -3.93 11.90
C VAL A 62 30.35 -3.19 11.71
N LYS A 63 30.66 -2.28 12.63
CA LYS A 63 31.96 -1.59 12.72
C LYS A 63 32.46 -1.53 14.15
N SER A 64 33.78 -1.50 14.33
CA SER A 64 34.40 -1.22 15.62
C SER A 64 34.23 0.24 16.03
N ILE A 65 33.98 0.47 17.32
CA ILE A 65 33.84 1.80 17.93
C ILE A 65 34.83 2.05 19.07
N ASP A 66 35.60 1.03 19.48
CA ASP A 66 36.65 1.14 20.51
C ASP A 66 38.06 1.27 19.94
N GLY A 67 38.20 1.34 18.61
CA GLY A 67 39.47 1.43 17.91
C GLY A 67 40.26 0.11 17.82
N LYS A 68 39.71 -1.00 18.32
CA LYS A 68 40.31 -2.35 18.21
C LYS A 68 39.67 -3.17 17.10
N THR A 69 40.34 -4.25 16.74
CA THR A 69 39.79 -5.25 15.81
C THR A 69 39.05 -6.33 16.59
N HIS A 70 37.85 -6.70 16.13
CA HIS A 70 37.01 -7.73 16.75
C HIS A 70 36.66 -8.82 15.75
N SER A 71 36.66 -10.08 16.18
CA SER A 71 36.07 -11.18 15.40
C SER A 71 34.55 -11.10 15.53
N VAL A 72 33.83 -11.09 14.41
CA VAL A 72 32.37 -10.91 14.40
C VAL A 72 31.70 -11.97 13.53
N GLN A 73 30.74 -12.68 14.12
CA GLN A 73 29.81 -13.56 13.43
C GLN A 73 28.37 -13.05 13.62
N ILE A 74 27.56 -13.14 12.57
CA ILE A 74 26.14 -12.75 12.57
C ILE A 74 25.30 -14.02 12.34
N TYR A 75 24.23 -14.17 13.12
CA TYR A 75 23.23 -15.21 12.96
C TYR A 75 21.85 -14.59 12.83
N SER A 76 21.04 -15.14 11.93
CA SER A 76 19.62 -14.82 11.82
C SER A 76 18.85 -16.05 11.38
N ASP A 77 17.70 -16.28 12.01
CA ASP A 77 16.75 -17.32 11.64
C ASP A 77 15.37 -16.73 11.40
N VAL A 78 14.54 -17.51 10.71
CA VAL A 78 13.08 -17.37 10.73
C VAL A 78 12.49 -18.71 11.16
N SER A 79 11.35 -18.68 11.85
CA SER A 79 10.65 -19.89 12.29
C SER A 79 9.70 -20.41 11.22
N GLY A 80 9.27 -21.66 11.39
CA GLY A 80 8.21 -22.29 10.60
C GLY A 80 6.85 -21.58 10.65
N GLU A 81 6.66 -20.63 11.57
CA GLU A 81 5.39 -19.90 11.75
C GLU A 81 5.03 -19.03 10.55
N TRP A 82 6.01 -18.65 9.73
CA TRP A 82 5.77 -17.94 8.48
C TRP A 82 5.01 -18.81 7.46
N ALA A 83 5.21 -20.14 7.46
CA ALA A 83 4.61 -21.02 6.46
C ALA A 83 3.12 -21.33 6.66
N SER A 84 2.56 -21.04 7.84
CA SER A 84 1.15 -21.30 8.13
C SER A 84 0.73 -20.59 9.41
N GLY A 85 -0.43 -19.91 9.40
CA GLY A 85 -1.05 -19.41 10.62
C GLY A 85 -1.74 -20.49 11.46
N ASP A 86 -1.87 -21.73 10.95
CA ASP A 86 -2.21 -22.91 11.76
C ASP A 86 -0.94 -23.56 12.32
N ASN A 87 -0.73 -23.42 13.63
CA ASN A 87 0.41 -23.98 14.35
C ASN A 87 0.43 -25.52 14.40
N GLY A 88 -0.68 -26.18 14.09
CA GLY A 88 -0.79 -27.64 13.96
C GLY A 88 -0.44 -28.16 12.57
N ALA A 89 -0.36 -27.30 11.56
CA ALA A 89 -0.08 -27.70 10.19
C ALA A 89 1.36 -28.20 10.04
N ILE A 90 1.53 -29.31 9.34
CA ILE A 90 2.85 -29.85 8.99
C ILE A 90 3.45 -28.97 7.89
N ILE A 91 4.68 -28.52 8.12
CA ILE A 91 5.45 -27.78 7.12
C ILE A 91 6.57 -28.66 6.56
N GLN A 92 6.88 -28.42 5.30
CA GLN A 92 7.97 -29.04 4.57
C GLN A 92 9.00 -27.98 4.21
N TRP A 93 10.26 -28.39 4.09
CA TRP A 93 11.34 -27.48 3.76
C TRP A 93 12.47 -28.15 2.96
N GLU A 94 13.25 -27.31 2.31
CA GLU A 94 14.47 -27.67 1.60
C GLU A 94 15.51 -26.56 1.74
N SER A 95 16.78 -26.92 1.57
CA SER A 95 17.91 -25.98 1.56
C SER A 95 18.67 -26.17 0.25
N ALA A 96 19.01 -25.07 -0.40
CA ALA A 96 19.74 -25.12 -1.66
C ALA A 96 20.63 -23.89 -1.86
N SER A 97 21.46 -23.96 -2.89
CA SER A 97 22.24 -22.84 -3.38
C SER A 97 22.45 -22.95 -4.90
N ASN A 98 22.65 -21.81 -5.54
CA ASN A 98 22.99 -21.69 -6.96
C ASN A 98 24.33 -20.98 -7.19
N ASP A 99 25.26 -21.09 -6.23
CA ASP A 99 26.57 -20.43 -6.20
C ASP A 99 26.55 -18.89 -6.11
N VAL A 100 25.35 -18.27 -6.15
CA VAL A 100 25.14 -16.83 -5.94
C VAL A 100 24.40 -16.59 -4.64
N VAL A 101 23.31 -17.32 -4.43
CA VAL A 101 22.43 -17.22 -3.27
C VAL A 101 22.32 -18.60 -2.62
N ARG A 102 22.31 -18.60 -1.29
CA ARG A 102 21.94 -19.73 -0.45
C ARG A 102 20.60 -19.43 0.20
N TYR A 103 19.68 -20.39 0.12
CA TYR A 103 18.33 -20.19 0.63
C TYR A 103 17.76 -21.44 1.27
N HIS A 104 16.86 -21.21 2.22
CA HIS A 104 15.93 -22.18 2.77
C HIS A 104 14.56 -21.89 2.20
N LYS A 105 13.96 -22.87 1.53
CA LYS A 105 12.57 -22.82 1.08
C LYS A 105 11.72 -23.61 2.06
N PHE A 106 10.60 -23.07 2.49
CA PHE A 106 9.70 -23.75 3.42
C PHE A 106 8.25 -23.33 3.21
N TYR A 107 7.33 -24.26 3.47
CA TYR A 107 5.93 -24.12 3.09
C TYR A 107 5.03 -25.13 3.82
N ARG A 108 3.73 -24.84 3.90
CA ARG A 108 2.74 -25.81 4.40
C ARG A 108 2.68 -27.03 3.48
N GLN A 109 2.84 -28.24 4.00
CA GLN A 109 2.90 -29.46 3.18
C GLN A 109 1.56 -29.72 2.47
N ASP A 110 0.46 -29.54 3.20
CA ASP A 110 -0.90 -29.56 2.65
C ASP A 110 -1.29 -28.14 2.21
N GLN A 111 -0.90 -27.75 1.00
CA GLN A 111 -1.19 -26.43 0.43
C GLN A 111 -2.71 -26.28 0.20
N GLN A 112 -3.29 -25.19 0.71
CA GLN A 112 -4.71 -24.86 0.54
C GLN A 112 -4.82 -23.53 -0.24
N PRO A 113 -4.88 -23.58 -1.58
CA PRO A 113 -5.03 -22.39 -2.41
C PRO A 113 -6.23 -21.55 -1.99
N PHE A 114 -6.06 -20.23 -2.07
CA PHE A 114 -7.09 -19.24 -1.77
C PHE A 114 -7.69 -19.32 -0.36
N THR A 115 -6.92 -19.81 0.60
CA THR A 115 -7.32 -19.96 2.00
C THR A 115 -6.30 -19.28 2.91
N GLU A 116 -6.78 -18.52 3.90
CA GLU A 116 -5.96 -17.97 4.97
C GLU A 116 -6.27 -18.65 6.32
N SER A 117 -5.28 -18.70 7.19
CA SER A 117 -5.42 -19.06 8.60
C SER A 117 -4.72 -17.99 9.42
N ASN A 118 -5.43 -17.34 10.35
CA ASN A 118 -4.90 -16.22 11.16
C ASN A 118 -4.18 -15.17 10.31
N GLU A 119 -4.81 -14.70 9.22
CA GLU A 119 -4.25 -13.68 8.29
C GLU A 119 -2.98 -14.14 7.53
N VAL A 120 -2.65 -15.44 7.54
CA VAL A 120 -1.52 -16.01 6.79
C VAL A 120 -2.03 -16.94 5.70
N ALA A 121 -1.56 -16.73 4.47
CA ALA A 121 -1.86 -17.61 3.34
C ALA A 121 -1.48 -19.07 3.63
N SER A 122 -2.39 -20.00 3.37
CA SER A 122 -2.19 -21.44 3.54
C SER A 122 -1.58 -22.13 2.31
N TRP A 123 -1.08 -21.36 1.35
CA TRP A 123 -0.36 -21.83 0.17
C TRP A 123 0.68 -20.81 -0.29
N GLY A 124 1.65 -21.24 -1.08
CA GLY A 124 2.84 -20.48 -1.47
C GLY A 124 4.10 -20.97 -0.75
N ASN A 125 5.23 -20.44 -1.20
CA ASN A 125 6.57 -20.84 -0.79
C ASN A 125 7.32 -19.66 -0.16
N TRP A 126 7.78 -19.83 1.07
CA TRP A 126 8.68 -18.85 1.70
C TRP A 126 10.12 -19.16 1.37
N TYR A 127 10.90 -18.10 1.19
CA TYR A 127 12.34 -18.14 0.94
C TYR A 127 13.05 -17.26 1.96
N TRP A 128 13.94 -17.88 2.74
CA TRP A 128 14.88 -17.19 3.62
C TRP A 128 16.29 -17.37 3.09
N ALA A 129 16.94 -16.28 2.67
CA ALA A 129 18.15 -16.36 1.85
C ALA A 129 19.25 -15.36 2.22
N THR A 130 20.47 -15.65 1.78
CA THR A 130 21.68 -14.81 1.87
C THR A 130 22.57 -15.10 0.66
N GLY A 131 23.54 -14.24 0.36
CA GLY A 131 24.54 -14.53 -0.67
C GLY A 131 25.38 -15.75 -0.27
N ASP A 132 25.71 -16.62 -1.22
CA ASP A 132 26.55 -17.80 -0.99
C ASP A 132 28.03 -17.41 -0.98
N LEU A 133 28.46 -16.78 0.11
CA LEU A 133 29.78 -16.16 0.24
C LEU A 133 30.68 -16.97 1.20
N HIS A 134 32.01 -16.85 1.05
CA HIS A 134 32.97 -17.48 1.96
C HIS A 134 32.71 -17.10 3.42
N GLY A 135 32.44 -18.07 4.30
CA GLY A 135 32.13 -17.86 5.72
C GLY A 135 30.63 -17.84 6.02
N VAL A 136 29.79 -18.20 5.05
CA VAL A 136 28.40 -18.57 5.31
C VAL A 136 28.34 -19.96 5.92
N SER A 137 27.51 -20.12 6.94
CA SER A 137 27.10 -21.42 7.48
C SER A 137 25.58 -21.43 7.65
N TYR A 138 24.98 -22.61 7.62
CA TYR A 138 23.52 -22.78 7.62
C TYR A 138 23.13 -24.04 8.39
N GLN A 139 21.90 -24.10 8.87
CA GLN A 139 21.34 -25.29 9.50
C GLN A 139 19.81 -25.18 9.55
N ILE A 140 19.11 -26.29 9.36
CA ILE A 140 17.66 -26.39 9.64
C ILE A 140 17.49 -27.41 10.76
N GLY A 141 16.74 -27.04 11.81
CA GLY A 141 16.54 -27.88 12.99
C GLY A 141 15.57 -27.24 13.98
N SER A 142 15.55 -27.74 15.22
CA SER A 142 14.78 -27.10 16.29
C SER A 142 15.44 -25.78 16.70
N ASP A 143 14.63 -24.79 17.08
CA ASP A 143 15.08 -23.48 17.54
C ASP A 143 16.13 -23.58 18.67
N THR A 144 15.90 -24.46 19.65
CA THR A 144 16.83 -24.65 20.76
C THR A 144 18.18 -25.20 20.30
N ASP A 145 18.20 -26.15 19.38
CA ASP A 145 19.44 -26.80 18.94
C ASP A 145 20.25 -25.87 18.03
N VAL A 146 19.60 -25.24 17.04
CA VAL A 146 20.26 -24.38 16.06
C VAL A 146 20.81 -23.11 16.72
N ARG A 147 20.03 -22.47 17.60
CA ARG A 147 20.48 -21.28 18.32
C ARG A 147 21.61 -21.61 19.31
N SER A 148 21.51 -22.72 20.04
CA SER A 148 22.57 -23.17 20.95
C SER A 148 23.85 -23.52 20.22
N GLN A 149 23.76 -24.14 19.04
CA GLN A 149 24.92 -24.42 18.19
C GLN A 149 25.66 -23.13 17.84
N PHE A 150 24.95 -22.09 17.39
CA PHE A 150 25.57 -20.82 17.06
C PHE A 150 26.17 -20.13 18.29
N LEU A 151 25.44 -20.08 19.42
CA LEU A 151 25.94 -19.47 20.66
C LEU A 151 27.24 -20.13 21.16
N ASN A 152 27.37 -21.46 21.00
CA ASN A 152 28.52 -22.20 21.51
C ASN A 152 29.70 -22.25 20.54
N LYS A 153 29.47 -22.18 19.22
CA LYS A 153 30.51 -22.42 18.20
C LYS A 153 30.79 -21.21 17.31
N GLY A 154 29.89 -20.22 17.26
CA GLY A 154 29.96 -19.10 16.32
C GLY A 154 29.66 -19.49 14.87
N SER A 155 29.25 -20.73 14.61
CA SER A 155 28.95 -21.25 13.28
C SER A 155 27.90 -22.36 13.32
N LEU A 156 27.21 -22.57 12.21
CA LEU A 156 26.23 -23.64 12.02
C LEU A 156 26.87 -24.88 11.39
N THR A 157 26.24 -26.06 11.53
CA THR A 157 26.84 -27.35 11.17
C THR A 157 26.75 -27.71 9.68
N GLY A 158 25.86 -27.05 8.93
CA GLY A 158 25.49 -27.47 7.57
C GLY A 158 24.42 -28.57 7.54
N GLU A 159 23.97 -29.06 8.69
CA GLU A 159 22.97 -30.13 8.77
C GLU A 159 21.56 -29.62 8.45
N ILE A 160 20.81 -30.43 7.70
CA ILE A 160 19.43 -30.17 7.34
C ILE A 160 18.59 -31.29 7.94
N ASP A 161 17.79 -30.95 8.96
CA ASP A 161 16.79 -31.88 9.50
C ASP A 161 15.80 -32.27 8.40
N THR A 162 15.56 -33.56 8.18
CA THR A 162 14.61 -34.06 7.17
C THR A 162 13.28 -34.50 7.78
N ASN A 163 13.08 -34.32 9.09
CA ASN A 163 11.85 -34.70 9.78
C ASN A 163 10.85 -33.54 9.77
N PHE A 164 10.09 -33.43 8.68
CA PHE A 164 8.97 -32.50 8.54
C PHE A 164 7.95 -32.71 9.66
N ARG A 165 7.46 -31.60 10.23
CA ARG A 165 6.62 -31.61 11.42
C ARG A 165 5.76 -30.36 11.51
N ALA A 166 4.85 -30.36 12.50
CA ALA A 166 4.00 -29.22 12.77
C ALA A 166 4.83 -27.98 13.17
N VAL A 167 4.34 -26.78 12.81
CA VAL A 167 4.97 -25.50 13.16
C VAL A 167 5.37 -25.42 14.64
N ARG A 168 4.49 -25.87 15.55
CA ARG A 168 4.72 -25.84 17.01
C ARG A 168 5.58 -26.98 17.57
N ASP A 169 5.86 -28.03 16.80
CA ASP A 169 6.63 -29.18 17.27
C ASP A 169 8.12 -28.92 17.07
N ARG A 170 8.87 -28.81 18.18
CA ARG A 170 10.32 -28.50 18.17
C ARG A 170 10.63 -27.42 17.14
N TRP A 171 10.07 -26.22 17.37
CA TRP A 171 9.95 -25.09 16.45
C TRP A 171 11.01 -25.15 15.34
N PRO A 172 10.61 -25.53 14.11
CA PRO A 172 11.55 -25.55 13.00
C PRO A 172 12.06 -24.15 12.75
N VAL A 173 13.38 -23.97 12.72
CA VAL A 173 14.03 -22.71 12.34
C VAL A 173 14.97 -22.90 11.16
N PHE A 174 15.04 -21.86 10.33
CA PHE A 174 15.83 -21.82 9.11
C PHE A 174 17.03 -20.90 9.35
N GLY A 175 18.10 -21.47 9.93
CA GLY A 175 19.28 -20.71 10.35
C GLY A 175 20.22 -20.37 9.20
N LEU A 176 20.59 -19.09 9.11
CA LEU A 176 21.68 -18.60 8.28
C LEU A 176 22.66 -17.80 9.16
N ALA A 177 23.96 -17.99 8.95
CA ALA A 177 25.00 -17.27 9.65
C ALA A 177 26.13 -16.84 8.72
N ARG A 178 26.76 -15.71 9.06
CA ARG A 178 27.87 -15.11 8.33
C ARG A 178 29.02 -14.80 9.28
N ASP A 179 30.20 -15.36 9.03
CA ASP A 179 31.45 -14.93 9.63
C ASP A 179 32.04 -13.74 8.84
N LEU A 180 32.04 -12.55 9.46
CA LEU A 180 32.63 -11.34 8.88
C LEU A 180 34.16 -11.30 9.09
N GLY A 181 34.70 -12.24 9.86
CA GLY A 181 36.08 -12.26 10.33
C GLY A 181 36.38 -11.04 11.20
N PHE A 182 37.55 -10.46 10.99
CA PHE A 182 38.02 -9.31 11.74
C PHE A 182 37.39 -7.99 11.25
N VAL A 183 36.64 -7.32 12.11
CA VAL A 183 36.00 -6.01 11.89
C VAL A 183 36.79 -4.92 12.64
N ALA A 184 37.09 -3.82 11.95
CA ALA A 184 37.78 -2.65 12.50
C ALA A 184 36.94 -1.38 12.24
N GLY A 185 37.56 -0.22 12.01
CA GLY A 185 36.84 1.05 11.81
C GLY A 185 35.96 1.11 10.55
N THR A 186 36.31 0.37 9.50
CA THR A 186 35.47 0.23 8.30
C THR A 186 34.41 -0.84 8.54
N ALA A 187 33.15 -0.51 8.23
CA ALA A 187 32.05 -1.43 8.41
C ALA A 187 32.13 -2.62 7.45
N LYS A 188 31.73 -3.80 7.92
CA LYS A 188 31.46 -4.99 7.11
C LYS A 188 29.99 -5.35 7.23
N SER A 189 29.38 -5.82 6.16
CA SER A 189 27.95 -6.15 6.14
C SER A 189 27.66 -7.55 5.61
N THR A 190 26.45 -8.01 5.90
CA THR A 190 25.82 -9.17 5.30
C THR A 190 24.37 -8.85 5.00
N LEU A 191 23.86 -9.39 3.89
CA LEU A 191 22.50 -9.19 3.42
C LEU A 191 21.72 -10.48 3.54
N PHE A 192 20.55 -10.41 4.18
CA PHE A 192 19.53 -11.45 4.12
C PHE A 192 18.31 -10.94 3.36
N THR A 193 17.55 -11.88 2.79
CA THR A 193 16.27 -11.59 2.15
C THR A 193 15.22 -12.58 2.63
N ILE A 194 14.01 -12.07 2.87
CA ILE A 194 12.82 -12.88 3.06
C ILE A 194 11.84 -12.60 1.92
N GLY A 195 11.37 -13.66 1.27
CA GLY A 195 10.44 -13.56 0.16
C GLY A 195 9.33 -14.59 0.22
N PHE A 196 8.18 -14.23 -0.32
CA PHE A 196 7.02 -15.10 -0.45
C PHE A 196 6.67 -15.25 -1.93
N ALA A 197 6.81 -16.47 -2.45
CA ALA A 197 6.49 -16.81 -3.83
C ALA A 197 5.18 -17.59 -3.86
N GLN A 198 4.12 -16.92 -4.29
CA GLN A 198 2.81 -17.49 -4.49
C GLN A 198 2.47 -17.39 -5.97
N GLU A 199 2.31 -18.53 -6.65
CA GLU A 199 2.09 -18.52 -8.10
C GLU A 199 0.72 -17.96 -8.48
N ASP A 200 -0.30 -18.34 -7.74
CA ASP A 200 -1.69 -17.97 -7.94
C ASP A 200 -2.15 -17.15 -6.73
N ALA A 201 -2.46 -15.87 -6.96
CA ALA A 201 -2.69 -14.91 -5.90
C ALA A 201 -4.16 -14.86 -5.46
N ILE A 202 -5.06 -14.76 -6.44
CA ILE A 202 -6.47 -14.40 -6.20
C ILE A 202 -7.37 -15.39 -6.94
N ASN A 203 -8.44 -15.82 -6.27
CA ASN A 203 -9.57 -16.50 -6.93
C ASN A 203 -10.59 -15.43 -7.32
N PHE A 204 -10.73 -15.17 -8.61
CA PHE A 204 -11.49 -14.03 -9.14
C PHE A 204 -12.56 -14.49 -10.11
N GLN A 205 -13.79 -13.99 -9.95
CA GLN A 205 -14.87 -14.22 -10.91
C GLN A 205 -14.79 -13.29 -12.12
N GLY A 206 -14.49 -12.00 -11.91
CA GLY A 206 -14.45 -11.01 -12.99
C GLY A 206 -15.72 -11.04 -13.81
N LYS A 207 -15.58 -11.14 -15.14
CA LYS A 207 -16.69 -11.30 -16.10
C LYS A 207 -17.10 -12.76 -16.37
N GLU A 208 -16.35 -13.72 -15.86
CA GLU A 208 -16.52 -15.13 -16.21
C GLU A 208 -17.66 -15.77 -15.41
N TYR A 209 -18.29 -16.81 -15.96
CA TYR A 209 -19.40 -17.48 -15.28
C TYR A 209 -18.98 -18.16 -13.96
N ASN A 210 -17.75 -18.67 -13.89
CA ASN A 210 -17.19 -19.30 -12.69
C ASN A 210 -15.90 -18.59 -12.27
N PRO A 211 -15.60 -18.51 -10.96
CA PRO A 211 -14.31 -18.03 -10.47
C PRO A 211 -13.12 -18.81 -11.05
N ARG A 212 -12.04 -18.08 -11.30
CA ARG A 212 -10.76 -18.62 -11.80
C ARG A 212 -9.58 -18.10 -11.00
N SER A 213 -8.52 -18.89 -11.02
CA SER A 213 -7.21 -18.45 -10.51
C SER A 213 -6.66 -17.29 -11.35
N VAL A 214 -6.16 -16.26 -10.68
CA VAL A 214 -5.38 -15.16 -11.26
C VAL A 214 -3.94 -15.27 -10.76
N PRO A 215 -2.95 -15.41 -11.66
CA PRO A 215 -1.57 -15.55 -11.27
C PRO A 215 -1.03 -14.27 -10.63
N SER A 216 -0.06 -14.40 -9.73
CA SER A 216 0.74 -13.25 -9.29
C SER A 216 1.52 -12.67 -10.47
N LEU A 217 1.62 -11.34 -10.54
CA LEU A 217 2.20 -10.64 -11.68
C LEU A 217 3.69 -10.98 -11.88
N TRP A 218 4.43 -11.34 -10.83
CA TRP A 218 5.84 -11.72 -10.93
C TRP A 218 6.07 -12.90 -11.89
N ARG A 219 5.05 -13.76 -12.12
CA ARG A 219 5.13 -14.89 -13.06
C ARG A 219 5.26 -14.46 -14.52
N ALA A 220 4.88 -13.23 -14.85
CA ALA A 220 5.12 -12.67 -16.18
C ALA A 220 6.62 -12.45 -16.45
N TYR A 221 7.44 -12.35 -15.40
CA TYR A 221 8.84 -11.94 -15.48
C TYR A 221 9.83 -13.01 -15.01
N PHE A 222 9.41 -13.91 -14.12
CA PHE A 222 10.30 -14.84 -13.43
C PHE A 222 9.67 -16.23 -13.30
N ASN A 223 10.52 -17.26 -13.28
CA ASN A 223 10.20 -18.48 -12.53
C ASN A 223 10.60 -18.30 -11.05
N GLU A 224 10.08 -19.16 -10.19
CA GLU A 224 10.24 -19.05 -8.73
C GLU A 224 11.71 -18.99 -8.27
N LYS A 225 12.61 -19.77 -8.87
CA LYS A 225 14.03 -19.79 -8.46
C LYS A 225 14.78 -18.53 -8.91
N ASP A 226 14.48 -18.04 -10.10
CA ASP A 226 15.09 -16.83 -10.64
C ASP A 226 14.61 -15.59 -9.87
N LEU A 227 13.38 -15.59 -9.34
CA LEU A 227 12.84 -14.52 -8.51
C LEU A 227 13.72 -14.25 -7.27
N VAL A 228 14.10 -15.31 -6.55
CA VAL A 228 14.93 -15.21 -5.33
C VAL A 228 16.31 -14.62 -5.64
N THR A 229 16.90 -15.07 -6.74
CA THR A 229 18.24 -14.62 -7.18
C THR A 229 18.19 -13.18 -7.71
N PHE A 230 17.15 -12.84 -8.47
CA PHE A 230 16.89 -11.49 -8.94
C PHE A 230 16.78 -10.53 -7.75
N PHE A 231 15.90 -10.83 -6.79
CA PHE A 231 15.66 -9.96 -5.64
C PHE A 231 16.94 -9.74 -4.83
N TYR A 232 17.72 -10.80 -4.55
CA TYR A 232 18.99 -10.63 -3.83
C TYR A 232 19.96 -9.68 -4.54
N ASN A 233 20.13 -9.83 -5.86
CA ASN A 233 21.05 -9.02 -6.66
C ASN A 233 20.55 -7.59 -6.91
N ASP A 234 19.24 -7.33 -6.77
CA ASP A 234 18.64 -6.02 -7.01
C ASP A 234 18.84 -5.05 -5.84
N PHE A 235 19.48 -5.47 -4.73
CA PHE A 235 19.61 -4.68 -3.49
C PHE A 235 20.20 -3.28 -3.69
N ASP A 236 21.22 -3.13 -4.54
CA ASP A 236 21.82 -1.82 -4.81
C ASP A 236 20.83 -0.90 -5.53
N TYR A 237 20.12 -1.41 -6.54
CA TYR A 237 19.07 -0.66 -7.24
C TYR A 237 17.93 -0.30 -6.29
N ALA A 238 17.43 -1.28 -5.54
CA ALA A 238 16.38 -1.12 -4.55
C ALA A 238 16.73 -0.04 -3.53
N THR A 239 17.98 -0.02 -3.06
CA THR A 239 18.45 0.96 -2.10
C THR A 239 18.44 2.38 -2.69
N HIS A 240 18.95 2.58 -3.90
CA HIS A 240 18.96 3.89 -4.54
C HIS A 240 17.53 4.38 -4.83
N TYR A 241 16.71 3.54 -5.46
CA TYR A 241 15.33 3.88 -5.78
C TYR A 241 14.53 4.24 -4.53
N ALA A 242 14.62 3.42 -3.48
CA ALA A 242 13.89 3.66 -2.25
C ALA A 242 14.38 4.92 -1.52
N ASN A 243 15.67 5.29 -1.63
CA ASN A 243 16.16 6.56 -1.09
C ASN A 243 15.55 7.75 -1.81
N ASP A 244 15.46 7.70 -3.14
CA ASP A 244 14.86 8.78 -3.94
C ASP A 244 13.36 8.92 -3.63
N LEU A 245 12.64 7.79 -3.51
CA LEU A 245 11.23 7.80 -3.11
C LEU A 245 11.04 8.36 -1.68
N ASP A 246 11.84 7.90 -0.72
CA ASP A 246 11.79 8.37 0.67
C ASP A 246 12.03 9.90 0.74
N LEU A 247 13.05 10.40 0.03
CA LEU A 247 13.37 11.83 -0.03
C LEU A 247 12.24 12.64 -0.65
N ARG A 248 11.66 12.14 -1.75
CA ARG A 248 10.54 12.79 -2.43
C ARG A 248 9.34 12.92 -1.49
N ILE A 249 8.96 11.85 -0.79
CA ILE A 249 7.80 11.85 0.11
C ILE A 249 7.98 12.85 1.26
N VAL A 250 9.13 12.80 1.96
CA VAL A 250 9.36 13.69 3.11
C VAL A 250 9.46 15.15 2.67
N THR A 251 10.20 15.44 1.59
CA THR A 251 10.43 16.81 1.10
C THR A 251 9.13 17.45 0.66
N ASP A 252 8.36 16.79 -0.22
CA ASP A 252 7.10 17.34 -0.73
C ASP A 252 6.07 17.55 0.38
N SER A 253 6.04 16.64 1.37
CA SER A 253 5.10 16.75 2.50
C SER A 253 5.47 17.88 3.47
N GLU A 254 6.77 18.06 3.75
CA GLU A 254 7.24 19.17 4.58
C GLU A 254 7.02 20.52 3.90
N GLU A 255 7.27 20.62 2.59
CA GLU A 255 7.01 21.84 1.82
C GLU A 255 5.52 22.17 1.73
N ALA A 256 4.64 21.16 1.64
CA ALA A 256 3.20 21.37 1.53
C ALA A 256 2.57 21.85 2.83
N VAL A 257 2.94 21.27 3.97
CA VAL A 257 2.27 21.53 5.27
C VAL A 257 3.25 21.57 6.44
N GLY A 258 4.28 20.72 6.44
CA GLY A 258 5.30 20.68 7.49
C GLY A 258 5.57 19.28 8.06
N PRO A 259 6.44 19.16 9.07
CA PRO A 259 7.00 17.88 9.52
C PRO A 259 5.97 16.92 10.15
N HIS A 260 4.91 17.44 10.75
CA HIS A 260 3.82 16.59 11.27
C HIS A 260 3.03 15.91 10.15
N TYR A 261 2.85 16.59 9.01
CA TYR A 261 2.21 15.99 7.85
C TYR A 261 3.14 14.96 7.20
N ALA A 262 4.44 15.28 7.08
CA ALA A 262 5.45 14.36 6.58
C ALA A 262 5.54 13.05 7.39
N THR A 263 5.32 13.11 8.70
CA THR A 263 5.23 11.90 9.55
C THR A 263 4.09 10.99 9.11
N ILE A 264 2.91 11.55 8.84
CA ILE A 264 1.72 10.79 8.42
C ILE A 264 1.93 10.19 7.04
N THR A 265 2.34 11.01 6.06
CA THR A 265 2.52 10.57 4.67
C THR A 265 3.64 9.53 4.54
N THR A 266 4.70 9.67 5.33
CA THR A 266 5.81 8.71 5.35
C THR A 266 5.33 7.32 5.74
N LEU A 267 4.49 7.21 6.77
CA LEU A 267 3.95 5.93 7.25
C LEU A 267 2.86 5.37 6.33
N ALA A 268 2.05 6.24 5.72
CA ALA A 268 0.95 5.83 4.83
C ALA A 268 1.41 5.01 3.61
N VAL A 269 2.62 5.29 3.08
CA VAL A 269 3.18 4.52 1.94
C VAL A 269 3.23 3.02 2.25
N ARG A 270 3.69 2.66 3.45
CA ARG A 270 3.81 1.25 3.88
C ARG A 270 2.45 0.57 4.01
N GLN A 271 1.48 1.29 4.55
CA GLN A 271 0.13 0.76 4.79
C GLN A 271 -0.58 0.51 3.47
N VAL A 272 -0.51 1.45 2.52
CA VAL A 272 -1.19 1.30 1.23
C VAL A 272 -0.53 0.21 0.40
N PHE A 273 0.78 0.25 0.17
CA PHE A 273 1.44 -0.73 -0.69
C PHE A 273 1.54 -2.12 -0.06
N GLY A 274 1.54 -2.22 1.28
CA GLY A 274 1.47 -3.50 1.98
C GLY A 274 0.13 -4.23 1.81
N ALA A 275 -0.93 -3.52 1.41
CA ALA A 275 -2.26 -4.08 1.17
C ALA A 275 -2.50 -4.51 -0.29
N LEU A 276 -1.58 -4.20 -1.21
CA LEU A 276 -1.77 -4.46 -2.64
C LEU A 276 -1.19 -5.80 -3.07
N SER A 277 -1.97 -6.55 -3.84
CA SER A 277 -1.55 -7.74 -4.57
C SER A 277 -1.58 -7.46 -6.07
N PHE A 278 -0.41 -7.50 -6.71
CA PHE A 278 -0.25 -7.29 -8.15
C PHE A 278 -0.37 -8.62 -8.89
N THR A 279 -1.32 -8.71 -9.82
CA THR A 279 -1.73 -9.98 -10.44
C THR A 279 -1.92 -9.86 -11.95
N ASN A 280 -2.20 -11.00 -12.59
CA ASN A 280 -2.48 -11.17 -14.01
C ASN A 280 -1.22 -11.00 -14.90
N THR A 281 -1.27 -10.16 -15.94
CA THR A 281 -0.19 -10.02 -16.93
C THR A 281 0.31 -8.58 -17.00
N GLU A 282 1.50 -8.37 -17.55
CA GLU A 282 2.07 -7.03 -17.76
C GLU A 282 1.17 -6.13 -18.64
N ASP A 283 0.55 -6.72 -19.66
CA ASP A 283 -0.32 -5.99 -20.59
C ASP A 283 -1.70 -5.67 -20.00
N SER A 284 -2.11 -6.39 -18.95
CA SER A 284 -3.42 -6.22 -18.31
C SER A 284 -3.32 -6.51 -16.81
N PRO A 285 -2.61 -5.66 -16.04
CA PRO A 285 -2.42 -5.89 -14.63
C PRO A 285 -3.73 -5.65 -13.88
N LEU A 286 -4.02 -6.52 -12.92
CA LEU A 286 -5.08 -6.33 -11.93
C LEU A 286 -4.44 -6.19 -10.56
N VAL A 287 -4.85 -5.17 -9.80
CA VAL A 287 -4.32 -4.92 -8.46
C VAL A 287 -5.44 -5.07 -7.46
N PHE A 288 -5.32 -6.05 -6.56
CA PHE A 288 -6.30 -6.29 -5.50
C PHE A 288 -5.83 -5.67 -4.19
N LEU A 289 -6.72 -4.97 -3.49
CA LEU A 289 -6.49 -4.44 -2.16
C LEU A 289 -7.16 -5.34 -1.11
N LYS A 290 -6.40 -5.72 -0.08
CA LYS A 290 -6.94 -6.36 1.14
C LYS A 290 -7.22 -5.31 2.21
N GLU A 291 -8.38 -5.37 2.84
CA GLU A 291 -8.66 -4.60 4.04
C GLU A 291 -7.96 -5.25 5.26
N ILE A 292 -6.84 -4.67 5.67
CA ILE A 292 -5.97 -5.26 6.71
C ILE A 292 -6.51 -4.93 8.11
N SER A 293 -6.55 -5.93 8.99
CA SER A 293 -6.95 -5.81 10.41
C SER A 293 -8.43 -5.50 10.68
N SER A 294 -9.31 -5.81 9.72
CA SER A 294 -10.77 -5.81 9.89
C SER A 294 -11.35 -7.22 9.70
N ASN A 295 -12.34 -7.41 8.83
CA ASN A 295 -12.94 -8.67 8.42
C ASN A 295 -12.27 -9.30 7.18
N SER A 296 -11.19 -8.70 6.67
CA SER A 296 -10.41 -9.16 5.52
C SER A 296 -11.15 -9.07 4.18
N ASP A 297 -12.05 -8.11 4.02
CA ASP A 297 -12.70 -7.86 2.74
C ASP A 297 -11.68 -7.51 1.64
N ILE A 298 -11.99 -7.95 0.42
CA ILE A 298 -11.18 -7.70 -0.77
C ILE A 298 -11.87 -6.68 -1.65
N GLN A 299 -11.11 -5.67 -2.06
CA GLN A 299 -11.59 -4.61 -2.96
C GLN A 299 -12.69 -3.72 -2.36
N THR A 300 -12.68 -3.48 -1.04
CA THR A 300 -13.58 -2.53 -0.38
C THR A 300 -13.43 -1.12 -0.96
N VAL A 301 -14.49 -0.59 -1.56
CA VAL A 301 -14.45 0.66 -2.34
C VAL A 301 -14.17 1.87 -1.47
N ASP A 302 -14.79 1.96 -0.29
CA ASP A 302 -14.57 3.03 0.66
C ASP A 302 -13.22 2.95 1.40
N VAL A 303 -12.47 1.86 1.25
CA VAL A 303 -11.05 1.72 1.66
C VAL A 303 -10.09 2.07 0.52
N ILE A 304 -10.45 1.77 -0.73
CA ILE A 304 -9.71 2.23 -1.92
C ILE A 304 -9.78 3.77 -2.02
N PHE A 305 -10.93 4.36 -1.69
CA PHE A 305 -11.14 5.81 -1.75
C PHE A 305 -10.13 6.65 -0.94
N PRO A 306 -9.83 6.37 0.34
CA PRO A 306 -8.80 7.08 1.10
C PRO A 306 -7.37 6.79 0.62
N ALA A 307 -7.13 5.71 -0.15
CA ALA A 307 -5.86 5.46 -0.83
C ALA A 307 -5.68 6.26 -2.14
N LEU A 308 -6.76 6.83 -2.70
CA LEU A 308 -6.74 7.62 -3.93
C LEU A 308 -5.62 8.69 -3.98
N PRO A 309 -5.35 9.49 -2.93
CA PRO A 309 -4.33 10.54 -3.00
C PRO A 309 -2.92 10.00 -3.26
N ILE A 310 -2.56 8.85 -2.67
CA ILE A 310 -1.24 8.26 -2.89
C ILE A 310 -1.12 7.65 -4.28
N PHE A 311 -2.19 7.07 -4.81
CA PHE A 311 -2.23 6.59 -6.20
C PHE A 311 -2.05 7.75 -7.18
N LEU A 312 -2.81 8.83 -7.03
CA LEU A 312 -2.68 10.03 -7.88
C LEU A 312 -1.26 10.64 -7.84
N TYR A 313 -0.63 10.62 -6.66
CA TYR A 313 0.68 11.21 -6.44
C TYR A 313 1.83 10.34 -6.99
N LEU A 314 1.77 9.02 -6.76
CA LEU A 314 2.84 8.10 -7.11
C LEU A 314 2.67 7.48 -8.50
N ASN A 315 1.52 6.87 -8.78
CA ASN A 315 1.19 6.33 -10.09
C ASN A 315 -0.34 6.27 -10.28
N PRO A 316 -0.93 7.16 -11.09
CA PRO A 316 -2.37 7.18 -11.32
C PRO A 316 -2.92 5.90 -11.95
N ASP A 317 -2.10 5.09 -12.63
CA ASP A 317 -2.56 3.83 -13.22
C ASP A 317 -3.01 2.82 -12.14
N LEU A 318 -2.50 2.93 -10.91
CA LEU A 318 -2.99 2.15 -9.76
C LEU A 318 -4.49 2.36 -9.51
N ILE A 319 -5.02 3.55 -9.79
CA ILE A 319 -6.46 3.80 -9.65
C ILE A 319 -7.22 2.89 -10.60
N LYS A 320 -6.85 2.89 -11.89
CA LYS A 320 -7.51 2.02 -12.86
C LYS A 320 -7.34 0.56 -12.50
N TRP A 321 -6.11 0.10 -12.27
CA TRP A 321 -5.83 -1.32 -11.99
C TRP A 321 -6.52 -1.84 -10.73
N THR A 322 -6.76 -0.98 -9.74
CA THR A 322 -7.51 -1.31 -8.53
C THR A 322 -9.03 -1.14 -8.70
N LEU A 323 -9.54 -0.37 -9.67
CA LEU A 323 -10.97 -0.31 -9.93
C LEU A 323 -11.46 -1.37 -10.92
N GLU A 324 -10.60 -1.84 -11.84
CA GLU A 324 -11.01 -2.82 -12.86
C GLU A 324 -11.64 -4.10 -12.28
N PRO A 325 -11.14 -4.72 -11.18
CA PRO A 325 -11.79 -5.91 -10.65
C PRO A 325 -13.26 -5.70 -10.26
N LEU A 326 -13.58 -4.52 -9.70
CA LEU A 326 -14.94 -4.13 -9.32
C LEU A 326 -15.80 -3.85 -10.56
N LEU A 327 -15.25 -3.17 -11.56
CA LEU A 327 -15.95 -2.86 -12.80
C LEU A 327 -16.27 -4.13 -13.59
N GLU A 328 -15.30 -5.03 -13.75
CA GLU A 328 -15.51 -6.31 -14.45
C GLU A 328 -16.61 -7.14 -13.79
N ASN A 329 -16.60 -7.27 -12.45
CA ASN A 329 -17.63 -8.04 -11.74
C ASN A 329 -18.99 -7.34 -11.75
N GLY A 330 -19.00 -6.03 -11.46
CA GLY A 330 -20.21 -5.22 -11.34
C GLY A 330 -21.03 -5.20 -12.64
N GLN A 331 -20.38 -5.15 -13.80
CA GLN A 331 -21.05 -5.19 -15.11
C GLN A 331 -21.76 -6.52 -15.40
N HIS A 332 -21.26 -7.63 -14.85
CA HIS A 332 -21.67 -8.98 -15.28
C HIS A 332 -22.49 -9.74 -14.23
N HIS A 333 -22.29 -9.44 -12.95
CA HIS A 333 -22.79 -10.30 -11.87
C HIS A 333 -23.59 -9.56 -10.80
N TYR A 334 -23.45 -8.24 -10.66
CA TYR A 334 -24.11 -7.53 -9.57
C TYR A 334 -25.54 -7.09 -9.94
N PRO A 335 -26.57 -7.45 -9.15
CA PRO A 335 -27.96 -7.20 -9.54
C PRO A 335 -28.50 -5.84 -9.09
N ASN A 336 -27.83 -5.14 -8.16
CA ASN A 336 -28.33 -3.87 -7.64
C ASN A 336 -27.98 -2.70 -8.56
N ASN A 337 -28.73 -1.60 -8.44
CA ASN A 337 -28.53 -0.39 -9.26
C ASN A 337 -27.53 0.61 -8.64
N TRP A 338 -26.73 0.19 -7.66
CA TRP A 338 -25.64 0.96 -7.04
C TRP A 338 -24.30 0.22 -7.21
N ALA A 339 -23.20 0.84 -6.79
CA ALA A 339 -21.87 0.22 -6.82
C ALA A 339 -21.72 -0.81 -5.69
N GLN A 340 -21.04 -1.92 -5.97
CA GLN A 340 -20.69 -2.93 -4.97
C GLN A 340 -19.79 -2.32 -3.88
N HIS A 341 -19.97 -2.78 -2.64
CA HIS A 341 -19.07 -2.45 -1.54
C HIS A 341 -17.69 -3.09 -1.71
N ASP A 342 -17.66 -4.40 -1.97
CA ASP A 342 -16.45 -5.23 -2.05
C ASP A 342 -16.66 -6.41 -3.01
N LEU A 343 -15.68 -7.32 -3.11
CA LEU A 343 -15.76 -8.55 -3.92
C LEU A 343 -15.74 -9.85 -3.10
N GLY A 344 -15.93 -9.78 -1.79
CA GLY A 344 -15.91 -10.91 -0.86
C GLY A 344 -14.76 -10.79 0.15
N THR A 345 -14.22 -11.92 0.58
CA THR A 345 -13.14 -11.97 1.57
C THR A 345 -11.84 -12.41 0.91
N PHE A 346 -10.76 -11.65 1.13
CA PHE A 346 -9.44 -11.94 0.61
C PHE A 346 -9.01 -13.37 0.98
N PRO A 347 -8.49 -14.16 0.03
CA PRO A 347 -8.08 -13.85 -1.35
C PRO A 347 -9.14 -14.21 -2.42
N ASN A 348 -10.42 -14.32 -2.04
CA ASN A 348 -11.52 -14.72 -2.92
C ASN A 348 -12.37 -13.50 -3.34
N ALA A 349 -12.11 -12.98 -4.54
CA ALA A 349 -12.87 -11.92 -5.18
C ALA A 349 -13.98 -12.50 -6.08
N VAL A 350 -15.02 -13.07 -5.48
CA VAL A 350 -16.14 -13.71 -6.20
C VAL A 350 -17.33 -12.78 -6.44
N GLY A 351 -17.39 -11.64 -5.74
CA GLY A 351 -18.48 -10.69 -5.80
C GLY A 351 -19.77 -11.20 -5.15
N HIS A 352 -20.84 -10.44 -5.35
CA HIS A 352 -22.12 -10.62 -4.65
C HIS A 352 -23.29 -10.79 -5.64
N PRO A 353 -23.45 -11.96 -6.29
CA PRO A 353 -24.43 -12.14 -7.36
C PRO A 353 -25.90 -12.06 -6.91
N LYS A 354 -26.15 -12.07 -5.60
CA LYS A 354 -27.49 -11.85 -5.02
C LYS A 354 -27.71 -10.40 -4.58
N GLY A 355 -26.69 -9.55 -4.66
CA GLY A 355 -26.76 -8.17 -4.20
C GLY A 355 -26.83 -8.04 -2.67
N ASP A 356 -26.23 -9.00 -1.95
CA ASP A 356 -26.21 -9.12 -0.49
C ASP A 356 -24.87 -8.72 0.14
N ASP A 357 -24.14 -7.83 -0.52
CA ASP A 357 -23.00 -7.10 0.04
C ASP A 357 -23.41 -6.11 1.14
N GLU A 358 -22.43 -5.53 1.83
CA GLU A 358 -22.69 -4.51 2.85
C GLU A 358 -23.33 -3.26 2.22
N PRO A 359 -24.55 -2.87 2.64
CA PRO A 359 -25.30 -1.84 1.92
C PRO A 359 -24.80 -0.43 2.25
N MET A 360 -23.82 0.05 1.46
CA MET A 360 -23.30 1.41 1.46
C MET A 360 -23.53 2.16 0.13
N PRO A 361 -24.75 2.13 -0.44
CA PRO A 361 -24.96 2.42 -1.86
C PRO A 361 -24.62 3.85 -2.29
N LEU A 362 -24.94 4.88 -1.48
CA LEU A 362 -24.59 6.27 -1.81
C LEU A 362 -23.08 6.49 -1.68
N GLU A 363 -22.47 5.94 -0.62
CA GLU A 363 -21.04 6.01 -0.33
C GLU A 363 -20.24 5.50 -1.54
N GLU A 364 -20.57 4.29 -2.02
CA GLU A 364 -19.79 3.63 -3.07
C GLU A 364 -20.05 4.15 -4.46
N CYS A 365 -21.30 4.49 -4.79
CA CYS A 365 -21.56 5.23 -6.04
C CYS A 365 -20.75 6.53 -6.07
N GLY A 366 -20.71 7.25 -4.95
CA GLY A 366 -19.97 8.50 -4.83
C GLY A 366 -18.46 8.30 -4.99
N ASN A 367 -17.91 7.29 -4.30
CA ASN A 367 -16.50 6.94 -4.34
C ASN A 367 -16.05 6.55 -5.76
N MET A 368 -16.76 5.62 -6.41
CA MET A 368 -16.43 5.13 -7.75
C MET A 368 -16.43 6.25 -8.79
N VAL A 369 -17.50 7.05 -8.85
CA VAL A 369 -17.63 8.16 -9.81
C VAL A 369 -16.47 9.17 -9.66
N VAL A 370 -16.12 9.52 -8.41
CA VAL A 370 -15.03 10.47 -8.14
C VAL A 370 -13.67 9.88 -8.50
N MET A 371 -13.39 8.63 -8.14
CA MET A 371 -12.11 7.98 -8.45
C MET A 371 -11.91 7.80 -9.96
N MET A 372 -12.93 7.36 -10.69
CA MET A 372 -12.88 7.17 -12.14
C MET A 372 -12.64 8.50 -12.87
N LEU A 373 -13.33 9.57 -12.48
CA LEU A 373 -13.08 10.90 -13.03
C LEU A 373 -11.65 11.39 -12.70
N ALA A 374 -11.18 11.17 -11.48
CA ALA A 374 -9.83 11.58 -11.06
C ALA A 374 -8.74 10.88 -11.92
N TYR A 375 -8.88 9.57 -12.16
CA TYR A 375 -8.01 8.82 -13.07
C TYR A 375 -8.07 9.40 -14.49
N ALA A 376 -9.27 9.50 -15.07
CA ALA A 376 -9.45 9.91 -16.46
C ALA A 376 -8.86 11.30 -16.73
N LYS A 377 -9.07 12.26 -15.82
CA LYS A 377 -8.48 13.61 -15.94
C LYS A 377 -6.97 13.62 -15.80
N ARG A 378 -6.42 12.74 -14.96
CA ARG A 378 -4.98 12.66 -14.70
C ARG A 378 -4.23 11.98 -15.85
N LYS A 379 -4.85 10.99 -16.50
CA LYS A 379 -4.29 10.22 -17.61
C LYS A 379 -4.75 10.67 -18.99
N HIS A 380 -5.72 11.59 -19.06
CA HIS A 380 -6.39 12.01 -20.29
C HIS A 380 -7.04 10.82 -21.02
N ASP A 381 -7.70 9.95 -20.25
CA ASP A 381 -8.31 8.69 -20.70
C ASP A 381 -9.84 8.81 -20.69
N ASP A 382 -10.37 9.59 -21.64
CA ASP A 382 -11.82 9.79 -21.80
C ASP A 382 -12.50 8.49 -22.26
N GLN A 383 -11.77 7.61 -22.95
CA GLN A 383 -12.28 6.32 -23.42
C GLN A 383 -12.61 5.39 -22.25
N TYR A 384 -11.78 5.35 -21.20
CA TYR A 384 -12.09 4.59 -19.99
C TYR A 384 -13.43 4.97 -19.36
N LEU A 385 -13.79 6.25 -19.38
CA LEU A 385 -15.11 6.71 -18.92
C LEU A 385 -16.22 6.30 -19.89
N ALA A 386 -15.98 6.38 -21.19
CA ALA A 386 -16.95 6.00 -22.21
C ALA A 386 -17.25 4.49 -22.18
N ASP A 387 -16.23 3.65 -22.01
CA ASP A 387 -16.34 2.19 -21.91
C ASP A 387 -17.16 1.76 -20.68
N ASN A 388 -17.19 2.59 -19.64
CA ASN A 388 -17.92 2.33 -18.40
C ASN A 388 -19.16 3.22 -18.22
N TRP A 389 -19.65 3.87 -19.29
CA TRP A 389 -20.75 4.84 -19.21
C TRP A 389 -22.02 4.26 -18.61
N GLU A 390 -22.41 3.05 -18.99
CA GLU A 390 -23.66 2.42 -18.52
C GLU A 390 -23.68 2.24 -16.99
N LEU A 391 -22.56 1.81 -16.39
CA LEU A 391 -22.43 1.73 -14.93
C LEU A 391 -22.47 3.13 -14.28
N LEU A 392 -21.73 4.09 -14.83
CA LEU A 392 -21.68 5.45 -14.31
C LEU A 392 -23.06 6.12 -14.34
N GLU A 393 -23.82 5.93 -15.41
CA GLU A 393 -25.20 6.43 -15.55
C GLU A 393 -26.14 5.74 -14.54
N GLN A 394 -26.02 4.43 -14.36
CA GLN A 394 -26.78 3.67 -13.37
C GLN A 394 -26.55 4.21 -11.94
N TRP A 395 -25.28 4.39 -11.56
CA TRP A 395 -24.92 4.93 -10.25
C TRP A 395 -25.35 6.38 -10.08
N ALA A 396 -25.25 7.20 -11.12
CA ALA A 396 -25.78 8.56 -11.09
C ALA A 396 -27.30 8.58 -10.89
N GLY A 397 -28.02 7.63 -11.50
CA GLY A 397 -29.44 7.40 -11.27
C GLY A 397 -29.78 7.13 -9.80
N TYR A 398 -29.00 6.28 -9.13
CA TYR A 398 -29.14 6.05 -7.68
C TYR A 398 -28.85 7.33 -6.87
N LEU A 399 -27.76 8.02 -7.17
CA LEU A 399 -27.38 9.27 -6.48
C LEU A 399 -28.45 10.35 -6.61
N ILE A 400 -29.15 10.46 -7.74
CA ILE A 400 -30.29 11.38 -7.90
C ILE A 400 -31.43 11.00 -6.94
N GLN A 401 -31.68 9.71 -6.72
CA GLN A 401 -32.78 9.28 -5.85
C GLN A 401 -32.49 9.55 -4.37
N ASP A 402 -31.24 9.40 -3.94
CA ASP A 402 -30.91 9.34 -2.52
C ASP A 402 -30.10 10.55 -1.99
N ALA A 403 -29.22 11.16 -2.79
CA ALA A 403 -28.23 12.13 -2.26
C ALA A 403 -28.81 13.41 -1.66
N LYS A 404 -30.02 13.83 -2.05
CA LYS A 404 -30.66 15.03 -1.49
C LYS A 404 -30.99 14.85 -0.01
N ILE A 405 -31.53 13.68 0.34
CA ILE A 405 -31.99 13.30 1.69
C ILE A 405 -31.65 11.82 1.85
N PRO A 406 -30.41 11.48 2.28
CA PRO A 406 -29.96 10.10 2.32
C PRO A 406 -30.84 9.22 3.20
N ALA A 407 -31.20 8.03 2.69
CA ALA A 407 -31.91 7.02 3.46
C ALA A 407 -31.09 6.52 4.67
N ASN A 408 -31.72 5.69 5.50
CA ASN A 408 -31.04 5.04 6.63
C ASN A 408 -30.05 3.97 6.13
N GLN A 409 -28.80 4.37 5.91
CA GLN A 409 -27.73 3.52 5.40
C GLN A 409 -26.42 3.74 6.18
N LEU A 410 -25.44 2.89 5.92
CA LEU A 410 -24.08 3.05 6.44
C LEU A 410 -23.30 4.08 5.63
N SER A 411 -22.17 4.49 6.19
CA SER A 411 -21.09 5.20 5.50
C SER A 411 -19.79 4.53 5.92
N THR A 412 -18.66 4.93 5.36
CA THR A 412 -17.33 4.43 5.79
C THR A 412 -17.05 4.57 7.29
N ASP A 413 -17.71 5.51 7.99
CA ASP A 413 -17.71 5.54 9.46
C ASP A 413 -18.73 4.51 10.03
N ASP A 414 -18.69 3.28 9.55
CA ASP A 414 -19.66 2.18 9.79
C ASP A 414 -19.79 1.80 11.28
N PHE A 415 -18.71 1.97 12.04
CA PHE A 415 -18.66 1.82 13.50
C PHE A 415 -19.65 2.73 14.23
N ALA A 416 -20.18 3.78 13.58
CA ALA A 416 -21.22 4.65 14.11
C ALA A 416 -22.65 4.11 13.88
N GLY A 417 -22.79 3.07 13.06
CA GLY A 417 -24.07 2.45 12.69
C GLY A 417 -24.83 3.21 11.61
N HIS A 418 -25.98 2.66 11.21
CA HIS A 418 -26.85 3.27 10.21
C HIS A 418 -27.41 4.61 10.67
N LEU A 419 -27.48 5.56 9.75
CA LEU A 419 -28.04 6.87 10.04
C LEU A 419 -28.71 7.45 8.80
N ALA A 420 -29.92 7.98 8.95
CA ALA A 420 -30.60 8.75 7.90
C ALA A 420 -30.15 10.21 7.90
N ASN A 421 -30.36 10.91 6.79
CA ASN A 421 -30.11 12.35 6.64
C ASN A 421 -28.66 12.76 6.93
N GLN A 422 -27.70 11.87 6.69
CA GLN A 422 -26.29 12.11 6.97
C GLN A 422 -25.77 13.26 6.10
N THR A 423 -25.31 14.32 6.75
CA THR A 423 -24.83 15.53 6.07
C THR A 423 -23.58 15.25 5.23
N ASN A 424 -22.70 14.37 5.71
CA ASN A 424 -21.48 13.96 5.01
C ASN A 424 -21.77 13.11 3.78
N LEU A 425 -22.66 12.14 3.93
CA LEU A 425 -23.05 11.26 2.84
C LEU A 425 -23.75 12.06 1.74
N ALA A 426 -24.68 12.95 2.11
CA ALA A 426 -25.34 13.83 1.15
C ALA A 426 -24.36 14.69 0.35
N ILE A 427 -23.38 15.35 1.00
CA ILE A 427 -22.43 16.20 0.27
C ILE A 427 -21.56 15.38 -0.69
N LYS A 428 -21.19 14.15 -0.33
CA LYS A 428 -20.49 13.23 -1.24
C LYS A 428 -21.31 12.95 -2.49
N GLY A 429 -22.59 12.57 -2.34
CA GLY A 429 -23.46 12.31 -3.49
C GLY A 429 -23.66 13.55 -4.38
N ILE A 430 -23.76 14.73 -3.79
CA ILE A 430 -23.83 16.01 -4.53
C ILE A 430 -22.55 16.26 -5.33
N ILE A 431 -21.38 16.00 -4.74
CA ILE A 431 -20.09 16.13 -5.42
C ILE A 431 -19.99 15.11 -6.57
N ALA A 432 -20.41 13.87 -6.34
CA ALA A 432 -20.39 12.82 -7.34
C ALA A 432 -21.33 13.14 -8.51
N LEU A 433 -22.51 13.71 -8.28
CA LEU A 433 -23.37 14.21 -9.37
C LEU A 433 -22.69 15.34 -10.15
N LYS A 434 -21.94 16.22 -9.47
CA LYS A 434 -21.16 17.23 -10.18
C LYS A 434 -19.99 16.64 -10.97
N ALA A 435 -19.34 15.59 -10.45
CA ALA A 435 -18.31 14.83 -11.16
C ALA A 435 -18.91 14.12 -12.38
N MET A 436 -20.09 13.51 -12.26
CA MET A 436 -20.80 12.90 -13.38
C MET A 436 -21.12 13.90 -14.50
N SER A 437 -21.41 15.16 -14.15
CA SER A 437 -21.53 16.22 -15.15
C SER A 437 -20.23 16.48 -15.93
N GLU A 438 -19.05 16.33 -15.30
CA GLU A 438 -17.77 16.45 -16.00
C GLU A 438 -17.51 15.22 -16.88
N ILE A 439 -17.75 14.02 -16.35
CA ILE A 439 -17.69 12.75 -17.11
C ILE A 439 -18.55 12.86 -18.38
N ALA A 440 -19.81 13.23 -18.23
CA ALA A 440 -20.76 13.37 -19.33
C ALA A 440 -20.27 14.35 -20.42
N ASN A 441 -19.64 15.45 -20.05
CA ASN A 441 -19.03 16.35 -21.04
C ASN A 441 -17.83 15.72 -21.76
N MET A 442 -16.98 14.99 -21.02
CA MET A 442 -15.80 14.31 -21.57
C MET A 442 -16.17 13.18 -22.52
N THR A 443 -17.31 12.52 -22.30
CA THR A 443 -17.77 11.37 -23.11
C THR A 443 -18.83 11.71 -24.16
N GLY A 444 -19.17 12.99 -24.36
CA GLY A 444 -20.09 13.44 -25.42
C GLY A 444 -21.59 13.50 -25.06
N HIS A 445 -21.93 13.37 -23.78
CA HIS A 445 -23.29 13.38 -23.23
C HIS A 445 -23.69 14.76 -22.66
N GLY A 446 -23.72 15.79 -23.52
CA GLY A 446 -23.88 17.19 -23.08
C GLY A 446 -25.22 17.53 -22.41
N GLU A 447 -26.32 16.84 -22.77
CA GLU A 447 -27.62 17.01 -22.12
C GLU A 447 -27.59 16.49 -20.69
N ASP A 448 -27.06 15.29 -20.47
CA ASP A 448 -26.88 14.69 -19.14
C ASP A 448 -25.96 15.55 -18.27
N ALA A 449 -24.88 16.08 -18.85
CA ALA A 449 -23.99 16.99 -18.17
C ALA A 449 -24.73 18.22 -17.60
N SER A 450 -25.64 18.79 -18.38
CA SER A 450 -26.44 19.94 -17.98
C SER A 450 -27.45 19.57 -16.89
N ASN A 451 -28.08 18.40 -17.01
CA ASN A 451 -29.02 17.87 -16.03
C ASN A 451 -28.36 17.61 -14.67
N TYR A 452 -27.25 16.86 -14.65
CA TYR A 452 -26.51 16.57 -13.42
C TYR A 452 -25.98 17.84 -12.73
N THR A 453 -25.51 18.84 -13.50
CA THR A 453 -25.13 20.15 -12.92
C THR A 453 -26.31 20.86 -12.26
N LYS A 454 -27.49 20.82 -12.88
CA LYS A 454 -28.70 21.44 -12.32
C LYS A 454 -29.09 20.77 -11.01
N ILE A 455 -29.15 19.43 -10.98
CA ILE A 455 -29.51 18.66 -9.79
C ILE A 455 -28.50 18.89 -8.66
N ALA A 456 -27.19 18.80 -8.94
CA ALA A 456 -26.16 19.02 -7.93
C ALA A 456 -26.24 20.42 -7.29
N ARG A 457 -26.58 21.47 -8.06
CA ARG A 457 -26.79 22.82 -7.53
C ARG A 457 -28.02 22.90 -6.63
N GLU A 458 -29.14 22.32 -7.06
CA GLU A 458 -30.36 22.28 -6.26
C GLU A 458 -30.12 21.57 -4.91
N TYR A 459 -29.42 20.43 -4.94
CA TYR A 459 -29.15 19.66 -3.74
C TYR A 459 -28.14 20.37 -2.84
N LEU A 460 -27.15 21.06 -3.41
CA LEU A 460 -26.22 21.88 -2.63
C LEU A 460 -26.93 23.04 -1.92
N ASP A 461 -27.90 23.68 -2.55
CA ASP A 461 -28.68 24.75 -1.93
C ASP A 461 -29.50 24.21 -0.75
N PHE A 462 -30.14 23.05 -0.93
CA PHE A 462 -30.80 22.32 0.16
C PHE A 462 -29.82 21.95 1.28
N TRP A 463 -28.66 21.37 0.95
CA TRP A 463 -27.64 20.98 1.92
C TRP A 463 -27.12 22.19 2.74
N LYS A 464 -26.94 23.36 2.13
CA LYS A 464 -26.50 24.59 2.84
C LYS A 464 -27.54 25.11 3.83
N GLU A 465 -28.81 24.83 3.59
CA GLU A 465 -29.90 25.19 4.49
C GLU A 465 -30.00 24.21 5.65
N HIS A 466 -29.96 22.92 5.35
CA HIS A 466 -30.26 21.85 6.31
C HIS A 466 -29.04 21.22 6.99
N GLY A 467 -27.85 21.31 6.41
CA GLY A 467 -26.62 20.65 6.90
C GLY A 467 -25.68 21.56 7.70
N ILE A 468 -25.93 22.87 7.74
CA ILE A 468 -25.06 23.85 8.41
C ILE A 468 -25.76 24.41 9.66
N ASP A 469 -25.17 24.16 10.83
CA ASP A 469 -25.56 24.85 12.07
C ASP A 469 -25.03 26.29 12.06
N ARG A 470 -25.86 27.20 11.52
CA ARG A 470 -25.57 28.63 11.48
C ARG A 470 -25.72 29.34 12.82
N LYS A 471 -26.29 28.68 13.83
CA LYS A 471 -26.40 29.24 15.19
C LYS A 471 -25.07 29.13 15.94
N ASN A 472 -24.17 28.26 15.47
CA ASN A 472 -22.82 28.15 16.00
C ASN A 472 -21.89 29.25 15.49
N ASN A 473 -20.83 29.54 16.25
CA ASN A 473 -19.81 30.52 15.87
C ASN A 473 -18.38 29.98 16.08
N PRO A 474 -17.65 29.63 15.00
CA PRO A 474 -18.06 29.72 13.59
C PRO A 474 -19.17 28.71 13.23
N PRO A 475 -19.98 28.97 12.18
CA PRO A 475 -20.91 27.99 11.63
C PRO A 475 -20.18 26.68 11.29
N ARG A 476 -20.85 25.56 11.49
CA ARG A 476 -20.26 24.23 11.28
C ARG A 476 -21.27 23.26 10.68
N THR A 477 -20.77 22.19 10.10
CA THR A 477 -21.62 21.09 9.61
C THR A 477 -22.18 20.27 10.76
N MET A 478 -23.44 19.88 10.62
CA MET A 478 -24.13 18.94 11.51
C MET A 478 -23.85 17.50 11.09
N LEU A 479 -24.09 16.55 11.98
CA LEU A 479 -24.00 15.12 11.66
C LEU A 479 -25.15 14.72 10.72
N GLN A 480 -26.36 15.13 11.09
CA GLN A 480 -27.59 14.95 10.33
C GLN A 480 -28.21 16.29 10.02
N TYR A 481 -28.98 16.34 8.95
CA TYR A 481 -29.79 17.50 8.64
C TYR A 481 -30.70 17.91 9.81
N ASP A 482 -30.76 19.22 10.03
CA ASP A 482 -31.58 19.87 11.06
C ASP A 482 -31.36 19.33 12.49
N SER A 483 -30.16 18.81 12.78
CA SER A 483 -29.76 18.30 14.10
C SER A 483 -28.72 19.23 14.77
N PRO A 484 -29.13 20.43 15.24
CA PRO A 484 -28.22 21.43 15.79
C PRO A 484 -27.50 20.91 17.03
N GLY A 485 -26.27 21.38 17.25
CA GLY A 485 -25.43 20.91 18.36
C GLY A 485 -24.67 19.61 18.08
N THR A 486 -24.99 18.89 17.01
CA THR A 486 -24.16 17.77 16.51
C THR A 486 -22.96 18.25 15.69
N TYR A 487 -22.13 17.31 15.25
CA TYR A 487 -20.91 17.57 14.48
C TYR A 487 -20.80 16.56 13.32
N GLY A 488 -20.73 17.05 12.08
CA GLY A 488 -20.35 16.24 10.92
C GLY A 488 -18.91 16.54 10.50
N ARG A 489 -18.15 15.52 10.10
CA ARG A 489 -16.79 15.69 9.54
C ARG A 489 -16.86 15.98 8.05
N THR A 490 -16.56 17.19 7.61
CA THR A 490 -16.52 17.52 6.17
C THR A 490 -15.24 16.98 5.51
N THR A 491 -15.14 15.66 5.35
CA THR A 491 -13.98 15.00 4.71
C THR A 491 -13.93 15.26 3.19
N HIS A 492 -15.06 15.61 2.57
CA HIS A 492 -15.17 15.85 1.11
C HIS A 492 -15.14 17.33 0.71
N THR A 493 -14.93 18.28 1.62
CA THR A 493 -14.85 19.71 1.24
C THR A 493 -13.48 20.27 1.56
N HIS A 494 -12.55 20.20 0.61
CA HIS A 494 -11.24 20.84 0.77
C HIS A 494 -11.26 22.27 0.19
N LYS A 495 -10.92 23.25 1.00
CA LYS A 495 -10.59 24.61 0.53
C LYS A 495 -9.12 24.61 0.09
N PRO A 496 -8.75 25.13 -1.10
CA PRO A 496 -7.33 25.19 -1.47
C PRO A 496 -6.54 26.05 -0.48
N ALA A 497 -5.34 25.59 -0.12
CA ALA A 497 -4.39 26.37 0.67
C ALA A 497 -4.05 27.69 -0.07
N PRO A 498 -3.96 28.83 0.64
CA PRO A 498 -3.60 30.08 -0.01
C PRO A 498 -2.18 30.02 -0.56
N ASN A 499 -2.02 30.46 -1.81
CA ASN A 499 -0.74 30.63 -2.50
C ASN A 499 0.21 31.49 -1.62
N PRO A 500 1.44 31.05 -1.29
CA PRO A 500 2.31 31.76 -0.33
C PRO A 500 2.72 33.19 -0.74
N LEU A 501 2.39 33.63 -1.95
CA LEU A 501 2.73 34.97 -2.46
C LEU A 501 1.71 36.08 -2.17
N SER A 502 0.55 35.83 -1.55
CA SER A 502 -0.51 36.85 -1.41
C SER A 502 -0.79 37.37 0.01
N LEU A 503 0.13 37.19 0.96
CA LEU A 503 0.02 37.74 2.33
C LEU A 503 0.26 39.26 2.43
N LYS A 504 -0.43 40.08 1.63
CA LYS A 504 -0.58 41.53 1.90
C LYS A 504 -1.97 42.07 1.49
N LYS A 505 -2.80 42.30 2.52
CA LYS A 505 -3.95 43.25 2.62
C LYS A 505 -5.19 43.01 1.73
N ARG A 506 -6.34 42.73 2.39
CA ARG A 506 -7.69 43.40 2.36
C ARG A 506 -8.86 42.40 2.43
N THR A 507 -9.70 42.44 3.49
CA THR A 507 -11.02 43.10 3.72
C THR A 507 -12.26 42.46 3.06
N LYS A 508 -13.14 41.91 3.93
CA LYS A 508 -14.60 41.70 3.86
C LYS A 508 -15.30 41.75 2.49
N LYS A 509 -15.61 40.57 1.96
CA LYS A 509 -16.89 40.07 1.39
C LYS A 509 -16.52 38.95 0.43
N GLU A 510 -16.82 37.70 0.75
CA GLU A 510 -16.55 36.60 -0.18
C GLU A 510 -17.68 35.56 -0.18
N ASP A 511 -18.19 35.34 -1.38
CA ASP A 511 -19.14 34.32 -1.78
C ASP A 511 -18.61 32.91 -1.53
N VAL A 512 -19.52 32.01 -1.12
CA VAL A 512 -19.25 30.58 -0.98
C VAL A 512 -19.28 29.93 -2.38
N MET A 513 -18.16 29.98 -3.09
CA MET A 513 -17.88 29.06 -4.21
C MET A 513 -16.98 27.92 -3.71
N LEU A 514 -17.56 26.73 -3.55
CA LEU A 514 -16.84 25.47 -3.35
C LEU A 514 -16.09 25.13 -4.65
N THR A 515 -14.76 25.13 -4.62
CA THR A 515 -13.92 24.75 -5.76
C THR A 515 -12.90 23.69 -5.33
N TRP A 516 -13.14 22.46 -5.78
CA TRP A 516 -12.19 21.35 -5.75
C TRP A 516 -10.96 21.70 -6.59
N THR A 517 -9.88 22.18 -5.95
CA THR A 517 -8.67 22.62 -6.69
C THR A 517 -7.42 21.82 -6.35
N VAL A 518 -7.46 20.89 -5.39
CA VAL A 518 -6.25 20.17 -4.94
C VAL A 518 -6.03 18.84 -5.67
N ILE A 519 -7.09 18.19 -6.17
CA ILE A 519 -6.99 16.93 -6.95
C ILE A 519 -6.96 17.18 -8.48
N ILE A 520 -7.22 18.41 -8.94
CA ILE A 520 -7.61 18.71 -10.33
C ILE A 520 -6.73 19.79 -11.00
N ARG A 521 -5.44 19.91 -10.64
CA ARG A 521 -4.49 20.72 -11.43
C ARG A 521 -3.28 19.90 -11.84
N PRO A 522 -2.84 19.95 -13.12
CA PRO A 522 -1.56 19.38 -13.51
C PRO A 522 -0.44 20.11 -12.77
N PRO A 523 0.67 19.43 -12.39
CA PRO A 523 1.87 20.14 -11.98
C PRO A 523 2.34 21.00 -13.16
N VAL A 524 2.56 22.28 -12.90
CA VAL A 524 3.18 23.18 -13.88
C VAL A 524 4.58 22.64 -14.16
N GLN A 525 4.76 22.02 -15.33
CA GLN A 525 6.09 21.71 -15.87
C GLN A 525 6.90 23.01 -15.97
N ARG A 526 8.03 23.08 -15.26
CA ARG A 526 9.08 24.06 -15.56
C ARG A 526 9.73 23.68 -16.89
N LEU A 527 9.29 24.30 -17.98
CA LEU A 527 10.07 24.39 -19.20
C LEU A 527 11.27 25.32 -18.93
N LEU A 528 12.48 24.75 -18.93
CA LEU A 528 13.73 25.49 -18.98
C LEU A 528 13.86 26.17 -20.34
N GLY A 529 13.49 27.45 -20.42
CA GLY A 529 13.81 28.33 -21.54
C GLY A 529 15.13 29.06 -21.29
N GLN A 530 16.23 28.59 -21.88
CA GLN A 530 17.43 29.40 -22.06
C GLN A 530 17.16 30.43 -23.17
N GLY A 531 16.83 31.65 -22.76
CA GLY A 531 16.74 32.83 -23.61
C GLY A 531 18.01 33.66 -23.52
N ALA A 532 18.61 33.90 -24.67
CA ALA A 532 19.86 34.63 -24.91
C ALA A 532 19.92 36.03 -24.27
N GLY A 533 21.11 36.40 -23.79
CA GLY A 533 21.54 37.77 -23.49
C GLY A 533 22.94 38.02 -24.08
N PRO A 534 23.25 39.24 -24.56
CA PRO A 534 24.24 39.45 -25.60
C PRO A 534 25.69 39.62 -25.10
N ARG A 535 26.59 39.33 -26.05
CA ARG A 535 28.04 39.55 -26.09
C ARG A 535 28.52 40.78 -25.32
N LEU A 536 29.64 40.60 -24.60
CA LEU A 536 30.75 41.57 -24.51
C LEU A 536 32.04 40.79 -24.16
N HIS A 537 32.92 40.64 -25.16
CA HIS A 537 34.36 40.44 -24.95
C HIS A 537 35.02 41.84 -24.98
N PRO A 538 36.11 42.06 -24.22
CA PRO A 538 37.41 41.86 -24.86
C PRO A 538 38.53 41.29 -23.96
N ALA A 539 39.41 40.55 -24.64
CA ALA A 539 40.88 40.54 -24.55
C ALA A 539 41.62 40.24 -23.22
N GLY A 540 42.57 39.30 -23.32
CA GLY A 540 43.78 39.32 -22.49
C GLY A 540 44.43 37.96 -22.30
N HIS A 541 45.48 37.69 -23.10
CA HIS A 541 46.65 36.82 -22.86
C HIS A 541 46.80 36.31 -21.41
N LEU A 542 47.08 35.04 -21.12
CA LEU A 542 48.15 34.15 -21.59
C LEU A 542 47.78 32.69 -21.24
#